data_AF-A0A7Y9MTJ0-F1
#
_entry.id   AF-A0A7Y9MTJ0-F1
#
_cell.length_a   1.000
_cell.length_b   1.000
_cell.length_c   1.000
_cell.angle_alpha   90.00
_cell.angle_beta   90.00
_cell.angle_gamma   90.00
#
_symmetry.space_group_name_H-M   'P 1'
#
loop_
_entity.id
_entity.type
_entity.pdbx_description
1 polymer ?
#
loop_
_entity_poly.entity_id
_entity_poly.type
_entity_poly.pdbx_seq_one_letter_code
_entity_poly.pdbx_strand_id
1 'polypeptide(L)'
;MLDALLSRLGLKPEREERLRLHDFLDPARGTCHVGDLPVPLHMEAAEWIHFRCGGSRFDADFLNGLELGDKQRNCFEAIVVAFLRVAERIVGAKAPREGDAAWPWRLSVFIAPTLEVNACVKSSFDSKQHTIFIVINAGLLLQLAHRVSAVLQTPSFVRTFGGEPAVPASSAAAPPSRHGPWLVPLHGNPLVLMATLYAAVTVLTHELAHFYRGHLQLTRDVSGDDALLEECDIQGDVHCERLPPSQRRLLELDADETAGRLASVLWRQLDYPQFGPDDSPNENFFCGMLLGTTCLFLLLDETAASERYYSPFWRLRITMATFNRDYFAAPDDADAEHAADSVEVFRLMQTMIEACEAAHRELGWSEGLDSRRFLAETEVLLADDRQALQHLLVNRMKPLMPYAFRGEQTIGAT
;
A
#
# COMPACT_ATOMS: atom_id res chain seq x y z
N MET A 1 6.87 -19.50 -9.96
CA MET A 1 6.27 -18.17 -9.75
C MET A 1 7.04 -17.33 -8.74
N LEU A 2 7.03 -17.63 -7.43
CA LEU A 2 7.80 -16.87 -6.44
C LEU A 2 9.29 -16.82 -6.76
N ASP A 3 9.89 -17.94 -7.14
CA ASP A 3 11.28 -17.97 -7.58
C ASP A 3 11.59 -17.00 -8.73
N ALA A 4 10.64 -16.82 -9.65
CA ALA A 4 10.78 -15.88 -10.76
C ALA A 4 10.54 -14.43 -10.31
N LEU A 5 9.56 -14.19 -9.44
CA LEU A 5 9.35 -12.90 -8.77
C LEU A 5 10.61 -12.50 -8.00
N LEU A 6 11.06 -13.34 -7.07
CA LEU A 6 12.27 -13.13 -6.29
C LEU A 6 13.46 -12.91 -7.22
N SER A 7 13.62 -13.69 -8.30
CA SER A 7 14.68 -13.44 -9.28
C SER A 7 14.59 -12.07 -9.95
N ARG A 8 13.40 -11.68 -10.43
CA ARG A 8 13.16 -10.40 -11.09
C ARG A 8 13.24 -9.20 -10.13
N LEU A 9 12.96 -9.43 -8.85
CA LEU A 9 13.20 -8.51 -7.72
C LEU A 9 14.66 -8.53 -7.23
N GLY A 10 15.55 -9.30 -7.87
CA GLY A 10 16.96 -9.44 -7.47
C GLY A 10 17.17 -10.21 -6.16
N LEU A 11 16.14 -10.85 -5.62
CA LEU A 11 16.10 -11.66 -4.40
C LEU A 11 16.52 -13.13 -4.61
N LYS A 12 16.79 -13.60 -5.85
CA LYS A 12 17.45 -14.91 -6.05
C LYS A 12 18.97 -14.81 -5.87
N PRO A 13 19.61 -15.86 -5.32
CA PRO A 13 21.03 -15.87 -4.96
C PRO A 13 21.94 -16.23 -6.15
N GLU A 14 21.63 -15.79 -7.37
CA GLU A 14 22.54 -16.01 -8.51
C GLU A 14 23.48 -14.82 -8.63
N ARG A 15 24.51 -14.85 -7.75
CA ARG A 15 25.70 -13.99 -7.79
C ARG A 15 25.43 -12.48 -7.92
N GLU A 16 25.04 -11.84 -6.81
CA GLU A 16 25.54 -10.54 -6.33
C GLU A 16 24.68 -10.12 -5.12
N GLU A 17 25.33 -9.93 -3.98
CA GLU A 17 24.85 -9.37 -2.71
C GLU A 17 23.42 -9.76 -2.26
N ARG A 18 23.34 -10.77 -1.37
CA ARG A 18 22.14 -10.99 -0.54
C ARG A 18 21.97 -9.79 0.39
N LEU A 19 21.31 -8.74 -0.07
CA LEU A 19 20.91 -7.64 0.79
C LEU A 19 20.03 -8.22 1.92
N ARG A 20 20.44 -7.97 3.16
CA ARG A 20 19.71 -8.31 4.38
C ARG A 20 19.15 -7.03 4.97
N LEU A 21 18.27 -7.14 5.96
CA LEU A 21 17.68 -5.98 6.62
C LEU A 21 18.72 -4.94 7.04
N HIS A 22 19.91 -5.38 7.47
CA HIS A 22 21.02 -4.51 7.86
C HIS A 22 21.49 -3.50 6.81
N ASP A 23 21.26 -3.76 5.52
CA ASP A 23 21.69 -2.86 4.44
C ASP A 23 20.76 -1.65 4.31
N PHE A 24 19.57 -1.73 4.89
CA PHE A 24 18.58 -0.66 4.92
C PHE A 24 18.54 0.06 6.26
N LEU A 25 19.32 -0.38 7.25
CA LEU A 25 19.38 0.24 8.57
C LEU A 25 20.36 1.41 8.57
N ASP A 26 19.95 2.49 9.22
CA ASP A 26 20.84 3.53 9.72
C ASP A 26 20.89 3.41 11.25
N PRO A 27 21.85 2.67 11.82
CA PRO A 27 21.91 2.43 13.26
C PRO A 27 22.11 3.72 14.06
N ALA A 28 22.83 4.70 13.50
CA ALA A 28 23.10 5.95 14.19
C ALA A 28 21.80 6.72 14.43
N ARG A 29 20.91 6.74 13.43
CA ARG A 29 19.63 7.45 13.48
C ARG A 29 18.46 6.57 13.92
N GLY A 30 18.64 5.25 13.97
CA GLY A 30 17.61 4.30 14.37
C GLY A 30 16.47 4.20 13.37
N THR A 31 16.77 4.29 12.07
CA THR A 31 15.78 4.24 10.99
C THR A 31 16.06 3.08 10.04
N CYS A 32 15.02 2.64 9.33
CA CYS A 32 15.10 1.65 8.26
C CYS A 32 14.44 2.23 7.01
N HIS A 33 15.16 2.38 5.90
CA HIS A 33 14.66 3.15 4.76
C HIS A 33 15.40 2.90 3.44
N VAL A 34 14.84 3.45 2.36
CA VAL A 34 15.44 3.58 1.03
C VAL A 34 15.23 5.00 0.47
N GLY A 35 16.13 5.42 -0.42
CA GLY A 35 16.13 6.76 -1.04
C GLY A 35 17.37 7.57 -0.67
N ASP A 36 17.91 8.33 -1.64
CA ASP A 36 19.12 9.13 -1.48
C ASP A 36 18.83 10.50 -0.84
N LEU A 37 19.00 10.57 0.47
CA LEU A 37 18.79 11.77 1.27
C LEU A 37 20.12 12.36 1.79
N PRO A 38 20.27 13.69 1.82
CA PRO A 38 21.36 14.32 2.55
C PRO A 38 21.13 14.19 4.05
N VAL A 39 22.21 14.24 4.84
CA VAL A 39 22.19 14.06 6.31
C VAL A 39 21.10 14.88 7.03
N PRO A 40 20.88 16.18 6.73
CA PRO A 40 19.84 16.95 7.42
C PRO A 40 18.43 16.37 7.23
N LEU A 41 18.11 15.83 6.05
CA LEU A 41 16.79 15.25 5.78
C LEU A 41 16.62 13.88 6.43
N HIS A 42 17.70 13.09 6.58
CA HIS A 42 17.64 11.88 7.40
C HIS A 42 17.37 12.21 8.87
N MET A 43 17.97 13.28 9.40
CA MET A 43 17.72 13.71 10.78
C MET A 43 16.27 14.16 10.95
N GLU A 44 15.75 14.96 10.02
CA GLU A 44 14.35 15.38 10.05
C GLU A 44 13.39 14.19 10.05
N ALA A 45 13.58 13.24 9.13
CA ALA A 45 12.73 12.04 9.07
C ALA A 45 12.86 11.19 10.35
N ALA A 46 14.08 10.99 10.86
CA ALA A 46 14.31 10.21 12.07
C ALA A 46 13.67 10.85 13.30
N GLU A 47 13.81 12.17 13.49
CA GLU A 47 13.21 12.91 14.61
C GLU A 47 11.69 12.86 14.55
N TRP A 48 11.11 13.04 13.35
CA TRP A 48 9.67 12.95 13.15
C TRP A 48 9.14 11.54 13.45
N ILE A 49 9.77 10.49 12.93
CA ILE A 49 9.39 9.09 13.22
C ILE A 49 9.52 8.80 14.71
N HIS A 50 10.62 9.20 15.33
CA HIS A 50 10.86 9.00 16.76
C HIS A 50 9.77 9.66 17.59
N PHE A 51 9.41 10.92 17.29
CA PHE A 51 8.34 11.63 17.97
C PHE A 51 6.99 10.93 17.81
N ARG A 52 6.61 10.57 16.57
CA ARG A 52 5.32 9.92 16.27
C ARG A 52 5.23 8.50 16.84
N CYS A 53 6.35 7.80 17.00
CA CYS A 53 6.39 6.43 17.52
C CYS A 53 6.73 6.38 19.04
N GLY A 54 6.45 7.46 19.79
CA GLY A 54 6.62 7.48 21.24
C GLY A 54 8.06 7.27 21.72
N GLY A 55 9.03 7.71 20.93
CA GLY A 55 10.46 7.53 21.20
C GLY A 55 11.06 6.22 20.68
N SER A 56 10.29 5.41 19.95
CA SER A 56 10.79 4.14 19.39
C SER A 56 11.78 4.36 18.24
N ARG A 57 12.67 3.40 18.05
CA ARG A 57 13.67 3.34 16.96
C ARG A 57 13.52 2.03 16.22
N PHE A 58 13.82 2.01 14.93
CA PHE A 58 13.86 0.77 14.16
C PHE A 58 15.23 0.11 14.33
N ASP A 59 15.37 -0.70 15.37
CA ASP A 59 16.60 -1.39 15.73
C ASP A 59 16.33 -2.80 16.28
N ALA A 60 17.38 -3.44 16.81
CA ALA A 60 17.27 -4.77 17.38
C ALA A 60 16.29 -4.84 18.56
N ASP A 61 16.17 -3.77 19.35
CA ASP A 61 15.28 -3.75 20.52
C ASP A 61 13.82 -3.73 20.08
N PHE A 62 13.49 -2.93 19.05
CA PHE A 62 12.16 -2.98 18.44
C PHE A 62 11.83 -4.37 17.88
N LEU A 63 12.74 -4.97 17.09
CA LEU A 63 12.53 -6.30 16.52
C LEU A 63 12.39 -7.39 17.59
N ASN A 64 13.16 -7.31 18.68
CA ASN A 64 13.04 -8.21 19.83
C ASN A 64 11.71 -8.01 20.56
N GLY A 65 11.25 -6.77 20.68
CA GLY A 65 9.97 -6.40 21.30
C GLY A 65 8.74 -6.87 20.52
N LEU A 66 8.88 -7.33 19.27
CA LEU A 66 7.80 -7.98 18.53
C LEU A 66 7.47 -9.39 19.08
N GLU A 67 8.35 -9.96 19.91
CA GLU A 67 8.21 -11.30 20.51
C GLU A 67 7.95 -12.41 19.47
N LEU A 68 8.50 -12.23 18.26
CA LEU A 68 8.42 -13.22 17.18
C LEU A 68 9.43 -14.34 17.41
N GLY A 69 9.02 -15.60 17.25
CA GLY A 69 9.96 -16.72 17.17
C GLY A 69 10.85 -16.63 15.92
N ASP A 70 12.01 -17.31 15.91
CA ASP A 70 13.02 -17.18 14.85
C ASP A 70 12.47 -17.27 13.42
N LYS A 71 11.57 -18.23 13.16
CA LYS A 71 10.96 -18.40 11.83
C LYS A 71 10.08 -17.21 11.41
N GLN A 72 9.31 -16.69 12.36
CA GLN A 72 8.39 -15.58 12.16
C GLN A 72 9.18 -14.28 11.96
N ARG A 73 10.23 -14.08 12.77
CA ARG A 73 11.16 -12.96 12.62
C ARG A 73 11.83 -12.98 11.26
N ASN A 74 12.43 -14.10 10.85
CA ASN A 74 13.08 -14.22 9.54
C ASN A 74 12.11 -13.92 8.38
N CYS A 75 10.84 -14.31 8.52
CA CYS A 75 9.81 -14.00 7.53
C CYS A 75 9.46 -12.51 7.49
N PHE A 76 9.24 -11.89 8.65
CA PHE A 76 8.99 -10.45 8.74
C PHE A 76 10.15 -9.64 8.16
N GLU A 77 11.39 -9.98 8.51
CA GLU A 77 12.59 -9.35 7.94
C GLU A 77 12.66 -9.54 6.41
N ALA A 78 12.30 -10.72 5.90
CA ALA A 78 12.24 -10.98 4.46
C ALA A 78 11.15 -10.15 3.75
N ILE A 79 9.99 -9.95 4.38
CA ILE A 79 8.93 -9.07 3.87
C ILE A 79 9.42 -7.64 3.81
N VAL A 80 10.03 -7.13 4.89
CA VAL A 80 10.56 -5.76 4.95
C VAL A 80 11.63 -5.56 3.87
N VAL A 81 12.59 -6.48 3.74
CA VAL A 81 13.64 -6.43 2.70
C VAL A 81 13.04 -6.46 1.30
N ALA A 82 12.09 -7.37 1.03
CA ALA A 82 11.48 -7.47 -0.28
C ALA A 82 10.65 -6.22 -0.63
N PHE A 83 9.92 -5.67 0.34
CA PHE A 83 9.19 -4.41 0.18
C PHE A 83 10.14 -3.25 -0.09
N LEU A 84 11.20 -3.08 0.70
CA LEU A 84 12.17 -1.99 0.54
C LEU A 84 12.91 -2.06 -0.81
N ARG A 85 13.16 -3.26 -1.33
CA ARG A 85 13.72 -3.43 -2.68
C ARG A 85 12.76 -3.00 -3.79
N VAL A 86 11.46 -3.27 -3.64
CA VAL A 86 10.46 -2.75 -4.56
C VAL A 86 10.37 -1.22 -4.43
N ALA A 87 10.37 -0.72 -3.20
CA ALA A 87 10.35 0.71 -2.91
C ALA A 87 11.55 1.44 -3.50
N GLU A 88 12.77 0.88 -3.41
CA GLU A 88 13.99 1.44 -3.99
C GLU A 88 13.89 1.63 -5.51
N ARG A 89 13.22 0.69 -6.21
CA ARG A 89 12.97 0.82 -7.65
C ARG A 89 12.02 1.97 -8.00
N ILE A 90 11.16 2.37 -7.06
CA ILE A 90 10.21 3.47 -7.23
C ILE A 90 10.87 4.81 -6.87
N VAL A 91 11.56 4.88 -5.73
CA VAL A 91 12.16 6.14 -5.26
C VAL A 91 13.51 6.45 -5.88
N GLY A 92 14.18 5.44 -6.43
CA GLY A 92 15.51 5.54 -7.00
C GLY A 92 16.61 5.45 -5.93
N ALA A 93 17.73 4.82 -6.29
CA ALA A 93 18.91 4.71 -5.44
C ALA A 93 19.76 6.00 -5.39
N LYS A 94 19.43 7.00 -6.22
CA LYS A 94 20.16 8.28 -6.34
C LYS A 94 19.16 9.42 -6.48
N ALA A 95 19.54 10.60 -6.01
CA ALA A 95 18.74 11.80 -6.21
C ALA A 95 18.48 12.03 -7.71
N PRO A 96 17.27 12.48 -8.08
CA PRO A 96 16.93 12.74 -9.48
C PRO A 96 17.82 13.85 -10.03
N ARG A 97 18.04 13.82 -11.33
CA ARG A 97 18.77 14.82 -12.11
C ARG A 97 17.82 15.57 -13.03
N GLU A 98 18.23 16.75 -13.48
CA GLU A 98 17.46 17.50 -14.46
C GLU A 98 17.22 16.66 -15.72
N GLY A 99 15.94 16.44 -16.05
CA GLY A 99 15.50 15.57 -17.14
C GLY A 99 14.84 14.28 -16.65
N ASP A 100 15.07 13.86 -15.41
CA ASP A 100 14.37 12.71 -14.81
C ASP A 100 12.90 13.04 -14.53
N ALA A 101 12.04 12.03 -14.61
CA ALA A 101 10.59 12.19 -14.41
C ALA A 101 10.24 12.76 -13.03
N ALA A 102 11.02 12.42 -12.00
CA ALA A 102 10.81 12.90 -10.63
C ALA A 102 11.48 14.26 -10.34
N TRP A 103 12.27 14.84 -11.26
CA TRP A 103 12.97 16.10 -10.97
C TRP A 103 12.01 17.29 -10.79
N PRO A 104 12.18 18.14 -9.75
CA PRO A 104 13.30 18.20 -8.79
C PRO A 104 13.11 17.42 -7.48
N TRP A 105 12.08 16.57 -7.38
CA TRP A 105 11.65 15.96 -6.13
C TRP A 105 12.40 14.68 -5.76
N ARG A 106 13.01 14.68 -4.57
CA ARG A 106 13.54 13.45 -3.95
C ARG A 106 12.42 12.70 -3.24
N LEU A 107 12.39 11.39 -3.42
CA LEU A 107 11.44 10.50 -2.76
C LEU A 107 12.22 9.58 -1.83
N SER A 108 11.61 9.18 -0.72
CA SER A 108 12.19 8.22 0.21
C SER A 108 11.09 7.45 0.93
N VAL A 109 11.38 6.19 1.29
CA VAL A 109 10.45 5.31 2.01
C VAL A 109 11.11 4.85 3.31
N PHE A 110 10.44 5.07 4.42
CA PHE A 110 10.86 4.66 5.76
C PHE A 110 9.91 3.62 6.34
N ILE A 111 10.45 2.70 7.14
CA ILE A 111 9.68 1.81 8.01
C ILE A 111 9.66 2.39 9.42
N ALA A 112 8.49 2.79 9.90
CA ALA A 112 8.31 3.28 11.26
C ALA A 112 8.19 2.12 12.27
N PRO A 113 8.88 2.19 13.42
CA PRO A 113 8.90 1.15 14.45
C PRO A 113 7.65 1.21 15.35
N THR A 114 6.47 1.06 14.76
CA THR A 114 5.17 1.03 15.47
C THR A 114 4.30 -0.12 14.96
N LEU A 115 3.42 -0.62 15.82
CA LEU A 115 2.45 -1.67 15.49
C LEU A 115 1.11 -1.14 14.95
N GLU A 116 0.95 0.18 14.90
CA GLU A 116 -0.21 0.82 14.28
C GLU A 116 -0.34 0.44 12.80
N VAL A 117 -1.57 0.22 12.36
CA VAL A 117 -1.89 -0.05 10.94
C VAL A 117 -2.08 1.29 10.25
N ASN A 118 -0.98 1.87 9.74
CA ASN A 118 -1.04 3.13 9.02
C ASN A 118 0.15 3.29 8.07
N ALA A 119 -0.01 4.21 7.13
CA ALA A 119 1.05 4.78 6.34
C ALA A 119 0.76 6.27 6.13
N CYS A 120 1.78 7.03 5.77
CA CYS A 120 1.57 8.41 5.39
C CYS A 120 2.67 8.91 4.46
N VAL A 121 2.32 9.91 3.68
CA VAL A 121 3.27 10.79 3.01
C VAL A 121 3.30 12.17 3.67
N LYS A 122 4.50 12.75 3.77
CA LYS A 122 4.72 14.14 4.18
C LYS A 122 5.83 14.78 3.34
N SER A 123 5.84 16.11 3.30
CA SER A 123 6.95 16.85 2.68
C SER A 123 8.04 17.17 3.71
N SER A 124 9.24 17.45 3.24
CA SER A 124 10.30 18.08 4.04
C SER A 124 9.81 19.43 4.57
N PHE A 125 10.15 19.73 5.82
CA PHE A 125 9.81 21.00 6.46
C PHE A 125 10.40 22.19 5.67
N ASP A 126 11.64 22.03 5.18
CA ASP A 126 12.23 22.97 4.23
C ASP A 126 11.70 22.68 2.82
N SER A 127 10.76 23.51 2.36
CA SER A 127 10.15 23.41 1.03
C SER A 127 11.14 23.60 -0.12
N LYS A 128 12.34 24.17 0.14
CA LYS A 128 13.39 24.31 -0.87
C LYS A 128 14.11 23.01 -1.18
N GLN A 129 14.00 22.00 -0.31
CA GLN A 129 14.65 20.71 -0.49
C GLN A 129 13.92 19.80 -1.47
N HIS A 130 12.67 20.14 -1.85
CA HIS A 130 11.83 19.33 -2.75
C HIS A 130 11.90 17.84 -2.40
N THR A 131 11.61 17.48 -1.16
CA THR A 131 11.74 16.11 -0.68
C THR A 131 10.44 15.66 -0.05
N ILE A 132 10.04 14.42 -0.32
CA ILE A 132 8.95 13.76 0.41
C ILE A 132 9.45 12.52 1.14
N PHE A 133 8.81 12.26 2.28
CA PHE A 133 8.99 11.07 3.08
C PHE A 133 7.69 10.27 3.04
N ILE A 134 7.76 9.03 2.60
CA ILE A 134 6.69 8.06 2.73
C ILE A 134 7.06 7.17 3.91
N VAL A 135 6.19 7.06 4.89
CA VAL A 135 6.44 6.30 6.10
C VAL A 135 5.39 5.21 6.19
N ILE A 136 5.85 3.96 6.23
CA ILE A 136 5.01 2.78 6.38
C ILE A 136 5.26 2.17 7.76
N ASN A 137 4.21 1.95 8.53
CA ASN A 137 4.35 1.34 9.84
C ASN A 137 4.71 -0.15 9.71
N ALA A 138 5.65 -0.61 10.53
CA ALA A 138 6.00 -2.03 10.64
C ALA A 138 4.77 -2.90 10.95
N GLY A 139 3.85 -2.40 11.78
CA GLY A 139 2.57 -3.02 12.12
C GLY A 139 1.70 -3.32 10.91
N LEU A 140 1.65 -2.44 9.91
CA LEU A 140 0.89 -2.66 8.68
C LEU A 140 1.42 -3.89 7.93
N LEU A 141 2.74 -3.97 7.70
CA LEU A 141 3.36 -5.10 7.00
C LEU A 141 3.18 -6.42 7.76
N LEU A 142 3.34 -6.39 9.09
CA LEU A 142 3.18 -7.55 9.96
C LEU A 142 1.73 -8.05 9.96
N GLN A 143 0.76 -7.15 10.11
CA GLN A 143 -0.66 -7.50 10.12
C GLN A 143 -1.13 -7.98 8.75
N LEU A 144 -0.69 -7.37 7.64
CA LEU A 144 -0.99 -7.87 6.30
C LEU A 144 -0.53 -9.33 6.12
N ALA A 145 0.72 -9.63 6.50
CA ALA A 145 1.25 -10.98 6.44
C ALA A 145 0.45 -11.96 7.32
N HIS A 146 0.04 -11.52 8.51
CA HIS A 146 -0.83 -12.29 9.39
C HIS A 146 -2.18 -12.61 8.73
N ARG A 147 -2.88 -11.58 8.24
CA ARG A 147 -4.22 -11.67 7.68
C ARG A 147 -4.25 -12.58 6.47
N VAL A 148 -3.35 -12.36 5.51
CA VAL A 148 -3.22 -13.20 4.31
C VAL A 148 -2.96 -14.65 4.71
N SER A 149 -2.02 -14.88 5.63
CA SER A 149 -1.63 -16.23 6.03
C SER A 149 -2.75 -16.98 6.74
N ALA A 150 -3.54 -16.31 7.58
CA ALA A 150 -4.66 -16.92 8.30
C ALA A 150 -5.86 -17.18 7.38
N VAL A 151 -6.22 -16.22 6.50
CA VAL A 151 -7.31 -16.37 5.53
C VAL A 151 -7.10 -17.62 4.68
N LEU A 152 -5.88 -17.83 4.18
CA LEU A 152 -5.51 -19.01 3.39
C LEU A 152 -5.63 -20.35 4.15
N GLN A 153 -5.73 -20.33 5.49
CA GLN A 153 -5.91 -21.53 6.32
C GLN A 153 -7.37 -21.77 6.71
N THR A 154 -8.27 -20.82 6.44
CA THR A 154 -9.67 -20.97 6.83
C THR A 154 -10.43 -21.91 5.90
N PRO A 155 -11.18 -22.89 6.45
CA PRO A 155 -12.10 -23.73 5.70
C PRO A 155 -13.04 -22.96 4.77
N SER A 156 -13.54 -21.80 5.19
CA SER A 156 -14.42 -20.96 4.36
C SER A 156 -13.74 -20.46 3.10
N PHE A 157 -12.52 -19.95 3.19
CA PHE A 157 -11.75 -19.51 2.02
C PHE A 157 -11.33 -20.69 1.12
N VAL A 158 -10.85 -21.79 1.71
CA VAL A 158 -10.41 -22.99 0.98
C VAL A 158 -11.56 -23.63 0.18
N ARG A 159 -12.79 -23.63 0.72
CA ARG A 159 -13.97 -24.12 0.00
C ARG A 159 -14.28 -23.30 -1.25
N THR A 160 -14.02 -21.99 -1.23
CA THR A 160 -14.37 -21.09 -2.34
C THR A 160 -13.33 -21.13 -3.46
N PHE A 161 -12.04 -21.11 -3.11
CA PHE A 161 -10.95 -20.99 -4.11
C PHE A 161 -10.17 -22.28 -4.39
N GLY A 162 -10.46 -23.36 -3.67
CA GLY A 162 -9.92 -24.69 -3.96
C GLY A 162 -8.48 -24.91 -3.45
N GLY A 163 -8.28 -26.02 -2.76
CA GLY A 163 -7.00 -26.53 -2.28
C GLY A 163 -7.21 -27.70 -1.32
N GLU A 164 -6.22 -28.59 -1.15
CA GLU A 164 -6.22 -29.47 0.02
C GLU A 164 -6.09 -28.60 1.27
N PRO A 165 -6.90 -28.82 2.33
CA PRO A 165 -6.76 -28.07 3.55
C PRO A 165 -5.33 -28.25 4.07
N ALA A 166 -4.58 -27.14 4.16
CA ALA A 166 -3.40 -27.14 5.02
C ALA A 166 -3.91 -27.57 6.41
N VAL A 167 -3.29 -28.61 6.98
CA VAL A 167 -3.72 -29.22 8.24
C VAL A 167 -4.11 -28.12 9.21
N PRO A 168 -5.37 -28.07 9.70
CA PRO A 168 -5.80 -27.02 10.61
C PRO A 168 -4.86 -27.05 11.80
N ALA A 169 -4.14 -25.95 12.01
CA ALA A 169 -3.41 -25.79 13.25
C ALA A 169 -4.44 -25.87 14.37
N SER A 170 -4.30 -26.87 15.23
CA SER A 170 -5.10 -26.96 16.46
C SER A 170 -5.06 -25.61 17.16
N SER A 171 -6.25 -25.09 17.48
CA SER A 171 -6.54 -23.77 18.04
C SER A 171 -6.24 -22.57 17.12
N ALA A 172 -7.27 -22.14 16.38
CA ALA A 172 -7.45 -20.73 16.06
C ALA A 172 -7.66 -19.98 17.39
N ALA A 173 -6.56 -19.60 18.04
CA ALA A 173 -6.61 -18.69 19.16
C ALA A 173 -7.12 -17.34 18.62
N ALA A 174 -8.03 -16.71 19.37
CA ALA A 174 -8.49 -15.35 19.14
C ALA A 174 -7.32 -14.41 18.82
N PRO A 175 -7.53 -13.33 18.03
CA PRO A 175 -6.49 -12.35 17.77
C PRO A 175 -5.81 -11.94 19.08
N PRO A 176 -4.48 -11.94 19.14
CA PRO A 176 -3.78 -11.64 20.38
C PRO A 176 -4.10 -10.21 20.82
N SER A 177 -4.48 -10.09 22.09
CA SER A 177 -5.00 -8.84 22.66
C SER A 177 -3.98 -7.71 22.80
N ARG A 178 -2.68 -7.95 22.50
CA ARG A 178 -1.69 -6.89 22.27
C ARG A 178 -0.34 -7.35 21.74
N HIS A 179 0.12 -8.57 22.04
CA HIS A 179 1.34 -9.16 21.45
C HIS A 179 1.21 -10.69 21.55
N GLY A 180 1.26 -11.41 20.43
CA GLY A 180 1.13 -12.88 20.37
C GLY A 180 1.21 -13.32 18.91
N PRO A 181 1.56 -14.58 18.60
CA PRO A 181 2.33 -14.96 17.42
C PRO A 181 1.72 -14.44 16.12
N TRP A 182 2.21 -13.29 15.67
CA TRP A 182 1.64 -12.50 14.59
C TRP A 182 1.80 -13.18 13.22
N LEU A 183 2.40 -14.37 13.13
CA LEU A 183 2.59 -15.09 11.89
C LEU A 183 2.25 -16.58 12.08
N VAL A 184 1.09 -16.99 11.55
CA VAL A 184 0.58 -18.38 11.53
C VAL A 184 1.40 -19.26 10.55
N PRO A 185 1.29 -20.60 10.57
CA PRO A 185 2.26 -21.51 9.94
C PRO A 185 2.53 -21.32 8.44
N LEU A 186 1.60 -20.76 7.66
CA LEU A 186 1.80 -20.49 6.24
C LEU A 186 2.63 -19.23 5.94
N HIS A 187 3.22 -18.56 6.93
CA HIS A 187 4.04 -17.36 6.69
C HIS A 187 5.25 -17.60 5.76
N GLY A 188 5.76 -18.84 5.69
CA GLY A 188 6.78 -19.24 4.70
C GLY A 188 6.24 -19.55 3.30
N ASN A 189 4.92 -19.48 3.08
CA ASN A 189 4.30 -19.80 1.80
C ASN A 189 4.55 -18.65 0.80
N PRO A 190 5.03 -18.99 -0.41
CA PRO A 190 5.17 -18.05 -1.53
C PRO A 190 4.02 -17.09 -1.78
N LEU A 191 2.79 -17.58 -1.66
CA LEU A 191 1.57 -16.80 -1.90
C LEU A 191 1.36 -15.74 -0.81
N VAL A 192 1.73 -16.03 0.45
CA VAL A 192 1.63 -15.07 1.56
C VAL A 192 2.58 -13.91 1.33
N LEU A 193 3.84 -14.20 1.01
CA LEU A 193 4.83 -13.16 0.69
C LEU A 193 4.37 -12.32 -0.51
N MET A 194 3.92 -12.97 -1.58
CA MET A 194 3.39 -12.29 -2.78
C MET A 194 2.23 -11.35 -2.46
N ALA A 195 1.15 -11.87 -1.87
CA ALA A 195 -0.03 -11.08 -1.54
C ALA A 195 0.27 -9.95 -0.54
N THR A 196 1.14 -10.20 0.43
CA THR A 196 1.62 -9.15 1.37
C THR A 196 2.36 -8.04 0.63
N LEU A 197 3.25 -8.40 -0.29
CA LEU A 197 4.00 -7.42 -1.09
C LEU A 197 3.08 -6.62 -2.01
N TYR A 198 2.07 -7.24 -2.64
CA TYR A 198 1.07 -6.51 -3.42
C TYR A 198 0.34 -5.49 -2.56
N ALA A 199 -0.17 -5.90 -1.41
CA ALA A 199 -0.84 -5.00 -0.48
C ALA A 199 0.05 -3.83 -0.06
N ALA A 200 1.30 -4.11 0.34
CA ALA A 200 2.26 -3.09 0.75
C ALA A 200 2.62 -2.12 -0.40
N VAL A 201 2.73 -2.63 -1.63
CA VAL A 201 2.96 -1.81 -2.82
C VAL A 201 1.74 -0.94 -3.14
N THR A 202 0.52 -1.46 -3.00
CA THR A 202 -0.70 -0.66 -3.15
C THR A 202 -0.75 0.49 -2.15
N VAL A 203 -0.33 0.27 -0.91
CA VAL A 203 -0.19 1.34 0.09
C VAL A 203 0.85 2.37 -0.37
N LEU A 204 2.03 1.92 -0.80
CA LEU A 204 3.08 2.81 -1.29
C LEU A 204 2.61 3.65 -2.49
N THR A 205 1.90 3.06 -3.45
CA THR A 205 1.38 3.80 -4.61
C THR A 205 0.23 4.73 -4.24
N HIS A 206 -0.58 4.40 -3.23
CA HIS A 206 -1.60 5.28 -2.65
C HIS A 206 -0.96 6.51 -1.98
N GLU A 207 0.07 6.32 -1.16
CA GLU A 207 0.81 7.44 -0.57
C GLU A 207 1.51 8.31 -1.62
N LEU A 208 2.07 7.71 -2.67
CA LEU A 208 2.61 8.45 -3.82
C LEU A 208 1.53 9.21 -4.58
N ALA A 209 0.33 8.64 -4.73
CA ALA A 209 -0.78 9.31 -5.39
C ALA A 209 -1.13 10.61 -4.65
N HIS A 210 -1.18 10.60 -3.32
CA HIS A 210 -1.40 11.83 -2.56
C HIS A 210 -0.38 12.94 -2.89
N PHE A 211 0.89 12.58 -3.08
CA PHE A 211 1.90 13.54 -3.53
C PHE A 211 1.66 14.00 -4.98
N TYR A 212 1.57 13.08 -5.94
CA TYR A 212 1.45 13.41 -7.36
C TYR A 212 0.18 14.21 -7.68
N ARG A 213 -0.89 13.99 -6.92
CA ARG A 213 -2.19 14.64 -7.09
C ARG A 213 -2.30 15.96 -6.32
N GLY A 214 -1.26 16.35 -5.58
CA GLY A 214 -1.19 17.64 -4.86
C GLY A 214 -1.98 17.65 -3.53
N HIS A 215 -2.40 16.48 -3.03
CA HIS A 215 -3.20 16.36 -1.80
C HIS A 215 -2.44 16.91 -0.59
N LEU A 216 -1.12 16.73 -0.55
CA LEU A 216 -0.24 17.27 0.50
C LEU A 216 -0.27 18.79 0.55
N GLN A 217 -0.11 19.44 -0.61
CA GLN A 217 -0.09 20.89 -0.67
C GLN A 217 -1.47 21.48 -0.34
N LEU A 218 -2.56 20.86 -0.81
CA LEU A 218 -3.92 21.27 -0.44
C LEU A 218 -4.12 21.17 1.08
N THR A 219 -3.65 20.08 1.69
CA THR A 219 -3.76 19.88 3.14
C THR A 219 -2.97 20.94 3.87
N ARG A 220 -1.73 21.20 3.46
CA ARG A 220 -0.88 22.27 4.02
C ARG A 220 -1.53 23.64 3.92
N ASP A 221 -2.15 23.97 2.80
CA ASP A 221 -2.84 25.25 2.60
C ASP A 221 -4.06 25.43 3.52
N VAL A 222 -4.68 24.34 3.97
CA VAL A 222 -5.87 24.35 4.82
C VAL A 222 -5.53 24.20 6.31
N SER A 223 -4.68 23.24 6.67
CA SER A 223 -4.39 22.87 8.06
C SER A 223 -3.09 23.45 8.61
N GLY A 224 -2.21 23.97 7.74
CA GLY A 224 -0.86 24.37 8.11
C GLY A 224 0.12 23.20 8.29
N ASP A 225 -0.34 21.96 8.12
CA ASP A 225 0.46 20.73 8.21
C ASP A 225 0.47 20.00 6.86
N ASP A 226 1.62 19.46 6.47
CA ASP A 226 1.82 18.71 5.24
C ASP A 226 1.81 17.18 5.44
N ALA A 227 1.47 16.69 6.63
CA ALA A 227 1.15 15.28 6.84
C ALA A 227 -0.33 15.00 6.55
N LEU A 228 -0.62 14.06 5.63
CA LEU A 228 -1.96 13.50 5.41
C LEU A 228 -2.32 12.42 6.44
N LEU A 229 -1.77 12.50 7.66
CA LEU A 229 -2.18 11.64 8.75
C LEU A 229 -3.56 12.09 9.26
N GLU A 230 -4.42 11.12 9.54
CA GLU A 230 -5.43 11.30 10.58
C GLU A 230 -4.69 11.46 11.91
N GLU A 231 -4.23 12.67 12.19
CA GLU A 231 -3.60 12.97 13.47
C GLU A 231 -4.69 13.07 14.54
N CYS A 232 -5.14 11.96 15.11
CA CYS A 232 -5.40 12.03 16.53
C CYS A 232 -4.03 12.10 17.20
N ASP A 233 -3.76 13.15 17.98
CA ASP A 233 -2.67 13.06 18.93
C ASP A 233 -3.00 11.92 19.93
N ILE A 234 -2.00 11.52 20.72
CA ILE A 234 -2.15 10.49 21.76
C ILE A 234 -3.22 10.90 22.81
N GLN A 235 -3.75 12.13 22.76
CA GLN A 235 -4.73 12.71 23.68
C GLN A 235 -6.13 12.95 23.04
N GLY A 236 -6.29 12.72 21.73
CA GLY A 236 -7.54 12.95 20.98
C GLY A 236 -7.85 14.41 20.61
N ASP A 237 -6.95 15.37 20.84
CA ASP A 237 -7.25 16.80 20.63
C ASP A 237 -6.89 17.29 19.21
N VAL A 238 -7.81 18.06 18.62
CA VAL A 238 -7.72 18.60 17.26
C VAL A 238 -7.46 20.10 17.32
N HIS A 239 -6.20 20.52 17.17
CA HIS A 239 -5.82 21.94 17.25
C HIS A 239 -5.71 22.69 15.91
N CYS A 240 -5.92 22.02 14.77
CA CYS A 240 -5.81 22.63 13.44
C CYS A 240 -7.10 22.48 12.61
N GLU A 241 -7.38 23.45 11.75
CA GLU A 241 -8.45 23.37 10.76
C GLU A 241 -8.23 22.13 9.88
N ARG A 242 -9.18 21.18 9.89
CA ARG A 242 -9.10 19.96 9.09
C ARG A 242 -9.89 20.11 7.80
N LEU A 243 -9.43 19.42 6.75
CA LEU A 243 -10.25 19.22 5.56
C LEU A 243 -11.62 18.64 5.97
N PRO A 244 -12.74 19.16 5.43
CA PRO A 244 -14.06 18.59 5.67
C PRO A 244 -14.05 17.09 5.33
N PRO A 245 -14.75 16.22 6.08
CA PRO A 245 -14.79 14.77 5.82
C PRO A 245 -15.15 14.42 4.39
N SER A 246 -16.06 15.17 3.76
CA SER A 246 -16.42 15.01 2.35
C SER A 246 -15.27 15.32 1.40
N GLN A 247 -14.49 16.37 1.64
CA GLN A 247 -13.31 16.67 0.81
C GLN A 247 -12.23 15.61 1.01
N ARG A 248 -11.96 15.20 2.26
CA ARG A 248 -11.02 14.11 2.55
C ARG A 248 -11.40 12.84 1.78
N ARG A 249 -12.68 12.45 1.83
CA ARG A 249 -13.21 11.29 1.09
C ARG A 249 -12.95 11.38 -0.42
N LEU A 250 -13.09 12.56 -1.02
CA LEU A 250 -12.77 12.75 -2.44
C LEU A 250 -11.26 12.64 -2.72
N LEU A 251 -10.39 13.10 -1.82
CA LEU A 251 -8.95 12.93 -1.96
C LEU A 251 -8.52 11.46 -1.84
N GLU A 252 -9.16 10.71 -0.93
CA GLU A 252 -8.96 9.25 -0.80
C GLU A 252 -9.42 8.51 -2.06
N LEU A 253 -10.57 8.89 -2.63
CA LEU A 253 -11.04 8.35 -3.92
C LEU A 253 -10.01 8.58 -5.04
N ASP A 254 -9.52 9.80 -5.17
CA ASP A 254 -8.55 10.16 -6.19
C ASP A 254 -7.20 9.46 -5.99
N ALA A 255 -6.80 9.27 -4.72
CA ALA A 255 -5.62 8.51 -4.36
C ALA A 255 -5.78 7.03 -4.70
N ASP A 256 -6.90 6.38 -4.36
CA ASP A 256 -7.20 4.99 -4.70
C ASP A 256 -7.27 4.75 -6.23
N GLU A 257 -7.89 5.67 -6.98
CA GLU A 257 -7.93 5.62 -8.46
C GLU A 257 -6.52 5.72 -9.07
N THR A 258 -5.72 6.67 -8.57
CA THR A 258 -4.36 6.93 -9.05
C THR A 258 -3.39 5.83 -8.61
N ALA A 259 -3.57 5.25 -7.42
CA ALA A 259 -2.77 4.15 -6.90
C ALA A 259 -2.79 2.93 -7.83
N GLY A 260 -3.96 2.58 -8.37
CA GLY A 260 -4.09 1.49 -9.35
C GLY A 260 -3.30 1.74 -10.63
N ARG A 261 -3.28 2.98 -11.13
CA ARG A 261 -2.48 3.37 -12.31
C ARG A 261 -0.98 3.37 -12.01
N LEU A 262 -0.57 3.88 -10.85
CA LEU A 262 0.84 3.87 -10.45
C LEU A 262 1.33 2.43 -10.23
N ALA A 263 0.50 1.57 -9.65
CA ALA A 263 0.79 0.15 -9.49
C ALA A 263 0.93 -0.54 -10.85
N SER A 264 0.08 -0.25 -11.85
CA SER A 264 0.20 -0.86 -13.18
C SER A 264 1.51 -0.49 -13.86
N VAL A 265 1.91 0.78 -13.82
CA VAL A 265 3.20 1.25 -14.35
C VAL A 265 4.37 0.55 -13.65
N LEU A 266 4.33 0.48 -12.32
CA LEU A 266 5.36 -0.17 -11.53
C LEU A 266 5.49 -1.66 -11.89
N TRP A 267 4.40 -2.42 -11.85
CA TRP A 267 4.44 -3.85 -12.13
C TRP A 267 4.89 -4.17 -13.56
N ARG A 268 4.60 -3.28 -14.53
CA ARG A 268 5.15 -3.35 -15.89
C ARG A 268 6.67 -3.12 -15.92
N GLN A 269 7.18 -2.13 -15.19
CA GLN A 269 8.63 -1.87 -15.09
C GLN A 269 9.38 -3.01 -14.40
N LEU A 270 8.73 -3.72 -13.48
CA LEU A 270 9.26 -4.93 -12.85
C LEU A 270 9.18 -6.17 -13.76
N ASP A 271 8.68 -6.00 -14.98
CA ASP A 271 8.52 -7.03 -15.99
C ASP A 271 7.65 -8.19 -15.49
N TYR A 272 6.56 -7.92 -14.75
CA TYR A 272 5.83 -8.94 -14.01
C TYR A 272 4.31 -8.81 -14.15
N PRO A 273 3.57 -9.83 -14.62
CA PRO A 273 3.91 -10.86 -15.60
C PRO A 273 3.82 -10.36 -17.06
N GLN A 274 4.77 -10.81 -17.89
CA GLN A 274 4.71 -10.65 -19.35
C GLN A 274 3.63 -11.57 -19.91
N PHE A 275 2.77 -11.05 -20.79
CA PHE A 275 1.86 -11.83 -21.62
C PHE A 275 2.60 -13.02 -22.25
N GLY A 276 2.38 -14.20 -21.69
CA GLY A 276 2.84 -15.48 -22.23
C GLY A 276 1.62 -16.36 -22.48
N PRO A 277 1.70 -17.31 -23.42
CA PRO A 277 0.57 -18.17 -23.83
C PRO A 277 0.11 -19.17 -22.76
N ASP A 278 0.72 -19.17 -21.58
CA ASP A 278 0.27 -19.96 -20.44
C ASP A 278 -0.56 -19.04 -19.53
N ASP A 279 -1.86 -19.26 -19.43
CA ASP A 279 -2.80 -18.40 -18.68
C ASP A 279 -2.60 -18.45 -17.14
N SER A 280 -2.02 -19.56 -16.63
CA SER A 280 -1.93 -19.83 -15.18
C SER A 280 -1.08 -18.85 -14.34
N PRO A 281 0.08 -18.32 -14.81
CA PRO A 281 0.86 -17.33 -14.05
C PRO A 281 0.16 -15.97 -13.90
N ASN A 282 -0.65 -15.57 -14.89
CA ASN A 282 -1.41 -14.32 -14.86
C ASN A 282 -2.57 -14.40 -13.86
N GLU A 283 -3.27 -15.54 -13.85
CA GLU A 283 -4.34 -15.82 -12.88
C GLU A 283 -3.81 -15.83 -11.44
N ASN A 284 -2.70 -16.51 -11.19
CA ASN A 284 -2.10 -16.56 -9.85
C ASN A 284 -1.58 -15.19 -9.37
N PHE A 285 -1.03 -14.40 -10.29
CA PHE A 285 -0.66 -13.01 -10.01
C PHE A 285 -1.88 -12.17 -9.63
N PHE A 286 -2.92 -12.23 -10.46
CA PHE A 286 -4.13 -11.47 -10.27
C PHE A 286 -4.84 -11.87 -8.97
N CYS A 287 -4.97 -13.17 -8.70
CA CYS A 287 -5.53 -13.68 -7.44
C CYS A 287 -4.70 -13.29 -6.22
N GLY A 288 -3.37 -13.30 -6.31
CA GLY A 288 -2.48 -12.86 -5.22
C GLY A 288 -2.63 -11.38 -4.91
N MET A 289 -2.73 -10.54 -5.95
CA MET A 289 -2.98 -9.11 -5.82
C MET A 289 -4.37 -8.82 -5.25
N LEU A 290 -5.38 -9.53 -5.74
CA LEU A 290 -6.75 -9.40 -5.27
C LEU A 290 -6.86 -9.81 -3.80
N LEU A 291 -6.32 -10.97 -3.42
CA LEU A 291 -6.27 -11.44 -2.02
C LEU A 291 -5.56 -10.43 -1.10
N GLY A 292 -4.37 -9.98 -1.49
CA GLY A 292 -3.58 -9.02 -0.70
C GLY A 292 -4.31 -7.70 -0.50
N THR A 293 -4.86 -7.14 -1.59
CA THR A 293 -5.56 -5.85 -1.57
C THR A 293 -6.90 -5.94 -0.83
N THR A 294 -7.62 -7.06 -0.95
CA THR A 294 -8.82 -7.33 -0.13
C THR A 294 -8.48 -7.39 1.35
N CYS A 295 -7.42 -8.13 1.73
CA CYS A 295 -6.97 -8.20 3.13
C CYS A 295 -6.55 -6.82 3.66
N LEU A 296 -5.90 -5.99 2.83
CA LEU A 296 -5.54 -4.61 3.18
C LEU A 296 -6.78 -3.77 3.48
N PHE A 297 -7.75 -3.72 2.57
CA PHE A 297 -8.89 -2.83 2.77
C PHE A 297 -9.81 -3.29 3.91
N LEU A 298 -9.97 -4.60 4.13
CA LEU A 298 -10.65 -5.11 5.32
C LEU A 298 -9.90 -4.74 6.60
N LEU A 299 -8.57 -4.84 6.61
CA LEU A 299 -7.74 -4.44 7.76
C LEU A 299 -7.86 -2.93 8.06
N LEU A 300 -7.86 -2.08 7.03
CA LEU A 300 -8.02 -0.64 7.20
C LEU A 300 -9.41 -0.27 7.69
N ASP A 301 -10.46 -0.98 7.26
CA ASP A 301 -11.82 -0.74 7.75
C ASP A 301 -11.99 -1.15 9.21
N GLU A 302 -11.40 -2.27 9.62
CA GLU A 302 -11.39 -2.70 11.03
C GLU A 302 -10.67 -1.71 11.97
N THR A 303 -9.67 -1.00 11.45
CA THR A 303 -8.80 -0.13 12.25
C THR A 303 -9.15 1.36 12.16
N ALA A 304 -9.80 1.79 11.08
CA ALA A 304 -10.05 3.20 10.76
C ALA A 304 -11.45 3.46 10.15
N ALA A 305 -12.45 2.60 10.40
CA ALA A 305 -13.82 2.81 9.92
C ALA A 305 -14.33 4.23 10.22
N SER A 306 -14.52 5.03 9.18
CA SER A 306 -15.07 6.38 9.27
C SER A 306 -15.75 6.81 7.98
N GLU A 307 -16.56 7.87 8.04
CA GLU A 307 -17.21 8.50 6.87
C GLU A 307 -16.21 9.10 5.87
N ARG A 308 -14.90 9.13 6.20
CA ARG A 308 -13.84 9.69 5.37
C ARG A 308 -13.33 8.72 4.30
N TYR A 309 -13.69 7.44 4.38
CA TYR A 309 -13.25 6.40 3.45
C TYR A 309 -14.45 5.73 2.79
N TYR A 310 -14.29 5.22 1.57
CA TYR A 310 -15.26 4.28 0.99
C TYR A 310 -15.13 2.91 1.65
N SER A 311 -16.18 2.10 1.57
CA SER A 311 -16.12 0.71 2.04
C SER A 311 -15.01 -0.08 1.33
N PRO A 312 -14.47 -1.14 1.96
CA PRO A 312 -13.42 -1.96 1.35
C PRO A 312 -13.73 -2.47 -0.05
N PHE A 313 -15.00 -2.83 -0.32
CA PHE A 313 -15.41 -3.27 -1.65
C PHE A 313 -15.20 -2.18 -2.69
N TRP A 314 -15.62 -0.96 -2.39
CA TRP A 314 -15.50 0.14 -3.34
C TRP A 314 -14.06 0.58 -3.55
N ARG A 315 -13.26 0.67 -2.47
CA ARG A 315 -11.82 0.92 -2.60
C ARG A 315 -11.14 -0.15 -3.46
N LEU A 316 -11.46 -1.43 -3.22
CA LEU A 316 -10.96 -2.54 -4.03
C LEU A 316 -11.35 -2.38 -5.50
N ARG A 317 -12.64 -2.17 -5.76
CA ARG A 317 -13.15 -2.05 -7.13
C ARG A 317 -12.49 -0.89 -7.87
N ILE A 318 -12.39 0.27 -7.22
CA ILE A 318 -11.82 1.48 -7.81
C ILE A 318 -10.34 1.28 -8.16
N THR A 319 -9.54 0.79 -7.21
CA THR A 319 -8.11 0.54 -7.41
C THR A 319 -7.86 -0.58 -8.44
N MET A 320 -8.61 -1.67 -8.36
CA MET A 320 -8.40 -2.83 -9.25
C MET A 320 -8.93 -2.57 -10.66
N ALA A 321 -10.02 -1.82 -10.84
CA ALA A 321 -10.51 -1.44 -12.17
C ALA A 321 -9.48 -0.58 -12.92
N THR A 322 -8.92 0.45 -12.26
CA THR A 322 -7.88 1.28 -12.90
C THR A 322 -6.60 0.51 -13.12
N PHE A 323 -6.18 -0.33 -12.16
CA PHE A 323 -5.05 -1.23 -12.36
C PHE A 323 -5.27 -2.15 -13.56
N ASN A 324 -6.40 -2.85 -13.65
CA ASN A 324 -6.66 -3.83 -14.69
C ASN A 324 -6.72 -3.19 -16.07
N ARG A 325 -7.45 -2.07 -16.17
CA ARG A 325 -7.53 -1.33 -17.43
C ARG A 325 -6.13 -0.92 -17.88
N ASP A 326 -5.35 -0.32 -16.98
CA ASP A 326 -4.05 0.21 -17.36
C ASP A 326 -2.99 -0.89 -17.49
N TYR A 327 -3.14 -2.06 -16.87
CA TYR A 327 -2.16 -3.15 -16.85
C TYR A 327 -2.42 -4.20 -17.94
N PHE A 328 -3.66 -4.66 -18.08
CA PHE A 328 -4.07 -5.71 -19.02
C PHE A 328 -4.54 -5.18 -20.38
N ALA A 329 -4.95 -3.91 -20.50
CA ALA A 329 -5.19 -3.37 -21.83
C ALA A 329 -3.87 -3.26 -22.61
N ALA A 330 -3.77 -3.99 -23.73
CA ALA A 330 -2.72 -3.71 -24.70
C ALA A 330 -3.02 -2.33 -25.33
N PRO A 331 -1.99 -1.51 -25.63
CA PRO A 331 -2.18 -0.14 -26.14
C PRO A 331 -3.06 -0.04 -27.40
N ASP A 332 -3.19 -1.14 -28.14
CA ASP A 332 -3.91 -1.22 -29.42
C ASP A 332 -5.11 -2.19 -29.38
N ASP A 333 -5.50 -2.72 -28.21
CA ASP A 333 -6.57 -3.71 -28.06
C ASP A 333 -7.76 -3.17 -27.27
N ALA A 334 -8.79 -2.74 -28.00
CA ALA A 334 -10.05 -2.26 -27.43
C ALA A 334 -10.84 -3.36 -26.69
N ASP A 335 -10.62 -4.64 -27.00
CA ASP A 335 -11.28 -5.76 -26.32
C ASP A 335 -10.63 -6.02 -24.95
N ALA A 336 -9.34 -5.72 -24.79
CA ALA A 336 -8.62 -5.84 -23.53
C ALA A 336 -9.03 -4.76 -22.51
N GLU A 337 -9.42 -3.56 -22.96
CA GLU A 337 -10.04 -2.52 -22.12
C GLU A 337 -11.41 -2.98 -21.57
N HIS A 338 -12.19 -3.71 -22.36
CA HIS A 338 -13.48 -4.28 -21.92
C HIS A 338 -13.34 -5.52 -21.01
N ALA A 339 -12.27 -6.30 -21.15
CA ALA A 339 -12.02 -7.47 -20.29
C ALA A 339 -11.67 -7.09 -18.83
N ALA A 340 -10.99 -5.94 -18.64
CA ALA A 340 -10.61 -5.42 -17.33
C ALA A 340 -11.79 -4.98 -16.45
N ASP A 341 -12.87 -4.51 -17.07
CA ASP A 341 -14.15 -4.13 -16.46
C ASP A 341 -15.25 -5.19 -16.69
N SER A 342 -14.86 -6.42 -17.02
CA SER A 342 -15.80 -7.50 -17.30
C SER A 342 -16.61 -7.91 -16.08
N VAL A 343 -17.81 -8.46 -16.33
CA VAL A 343 -18.69 -9.02 -15.29
C VAL A 343 -17.98 -10.15 -14.54
N GLU A 344 -17.10 -10.88 -15.21
CA GLU A 344 -16.29 -11.96 -14.67
C GLU A 344 -15.29 -11.46 -13.62
N VAL A 345 -14.53 -10.39 -13.93
CA VAL A 345 -13.61 -9.76 -12.98
C VAL A 345 -14.38 -9.18 -11.79
N PHE A 346 -15.51 -8.53 -12.03
CA PHE A 346 -16.40 -8.04 -10.98
C PHE A 346 -16.85 -9.17 -10.03
N ARG A 347 -17.34 -10.28 -10.59
CA ARG A 347 -17.76 -11.47 -9.81
C ARG A 347 -16.61 -12.08 -9.03
N LEU A 348 -15.41 -12.11 -9.59
CA LEU A 348 -14.22 -12.60 -8.91
C LEU A 348 -13.84 -11.71 -7.72
N MET A 349 -13.87 -10.38 -7.88
CA MET A 349 -13.66 -9.42 -6.78
C MET A 349 -14.68 -9.60 -5.67
N GLN A 350 -15.96 -9.72 -6.04
CA GLN A 350 -17.04 -9.97 -5.08
C GLN A 350 -16.82 -11.31 -4.33
N THR A 351 -16.49 -12.37 -5.05
CA THR A 351 -16.22 -13.69 -4.47
C THR A 351 -15.02 -13.66 -3.53
N MET A 352 -13.95 -12.93 -3.87
CA MET A 352 -12.78 -12.78 -3.00
C MET A 352 -13.13 -12.08 -1.69
N ILE A 353 -13.88 -10.99 -1.77
CA ILE A 353 -14.35 -10.26 -0.58
C ILE A 353 -15.20 -11.18 0.29
N GLU A 354 -16.23 -11.81 -0.28
CA GLU A 354 -17.14 -12.67 0.48
C GLU A 354 -16.39 -13.83 1.18
N ALA A 355 -15.38 -14.40 0.51
CA ALA A 355 -14.54 -15.44 1.09
C ALA A 355 -13.63 -14.92 2.21
N CYS A 356 -13.00 -13.75 2.03
CA CYS A 356 -12.16 -13.13 3.05
C CYS A 356 -12.99 -12.70 4.27
N GLU A 357 -14.21 -12.19 4.08
CA GLU A 357 -15.13 -11.87 5.17
C GLU A 357 -15.61 -13.12 5.92
N ALA A 358 -15.93 -14.19 5.20
CA ALA A 358 -16.28 -15.46 5.83
C ALA A 358 -15.10 -15.99 6.67
N ALA A 359 -13.88 -15.84 6.17
CA ALA A 359 -12.65 -16.16 6.90
C ALA A 359 -12.47 -15.26 8.14
N HIS A 360 -12.62 -13.94 8.01
CA HIS A 360 -12.52 -13.00 9.13
C HIS A 360 -13.55 -13.28 10.23
N ARG A 361 -14.79 -13.62 9.85
CA ARG A 361 -15.85 -14.03 10.80
C ARG A 361 -15.49 -15.33 11.52
N GLU A 362 -14.97 -16.32 10.80
CA GLU A 362 -14.52 -17.59 11.38
C GLU A 362 -13.35 -17.39 12.36
N LEU A 363 -12.46 -16.45 12.05
CA LEU A 363 -11.31 -16.07 12.89
C LEU A 363 -11.67 -15.10 14.04
N GLY A 364 -12.91 -14.62 14.09
CA GLY A 364 -13.39 -13.69 15.12
C GLY A 364 -12.80 -12.28 15.03
N TRP A 365 -12.45 -11.83 13.83
CA TRP A 365 -11.79 -10.54 13.61
C TRP A 365 -12.75 -9.37 13.35
N SER A 366 -13.91 -9.64 12.74
CA SER A 366 -14.94 -8.64 12.50
C SER A 366 -16.30 -9.29 12.22
N GLU A 367 -17.37 -8.49 12.25
CA GLU A 367 -18.73 -8.92 11.89
C GLU A 367 -18.93 -9.00 10.36
N GLY A 368 -17.93 -8.63 9.56
CA GLY A 368 -17.99 -8.46 8.11
C GLY A 368 -18.16 -6.99 7.69
N LEU A 369 -18.28 -6.73 6.38
CA LEU A 369 -18.56 -5.42 5.81
C LEU A 369 -19.87 -4.88 6.37
N ASP A 370 -19.86 -3.59 6.73
CA ASP A 370 -21.10 -2.87 6.98
C ASP A 370 -21.92 -2.79 5.70
N SER A 371 -22.87 -3.71 5.58
CA SER A 371 -23.78 -3.80 4.43
C SER A 371 -24.58 -2.52 4.25
N ARG A 372 -24.82 -1.72 5.29
CA ARG A 372 -25.52 -0.43 5.14
C ARG A 372 -24.63 0.59 4.46
N ARG A 373 -23.34 0.65 4.82
CA ARG A 373 -22.36 1.53 4.17
C ARG A 373 -22.11 1.10 2.73
N PHE A 374 -21.96 -0.20 2.48
CA PHE A 374 -21.87 -0.76 1.13
C PHE A 374 -23.09 -0.40 0.26
N LEU A 375 -24.31 -0.56 0.79
CA LEU A 375 -25.55 -0.23 0.06
C LEU A 375 -25.77 1.28 -0.10
N ALA A 376 -25.27 2.11 0.82
CA ALA A 376 -25.32 3.57 0.72
C ALA A 376 -24.39 4.09 -0.39
N GLU A 377 -23.28 3.39 -0.63
CA GLU A 377 -22.34 3.67 -1.71
C GLU A 377 -22.86 3.12 -3.04
N THR A 378 -23.90 3.77 -3.56
CA THR A 378 -24.47 3.44 -4.88
C THR A 378 -23.65 4.04 -6.02
N GLU A 379 -23.79 3.50 -7.25
CA GLU A 379 -23.20 4.09 -8.47
C GLU A 379 -23.59 5.56 -8.67
N VAL A 380 -24.77 5.97 -8.21
CA VAL A 380 -25.22 7.38 -8.26
C VAL A 380 -24.38 8.25 -7.32
N LEU A 381 -24.14 7.80 -6.08
CA LEU A 381 -23.28 8.51 -5.13
C LEU A 381 -21.86 8.69 -5.69
N LEU A 382 -21.34 7.67 -6.35
CA LEU A 382 -20.02 7.73 -6.97
C LEU A 382 -19.97 8.65 -8.19
N ALA A 383 -21.05 8.77 -8.95
CA ALA A 383 -21.12 9.74 -10.05
C ALA A 383 -21.08 11.18 -9.52
N ASP A 384 -21.83 11.47 -8.46
CA ASP A 384 -21.84 12.77 -7.79
C ASP A 384 -20.46 13.09 -7.18
N ASP A 385 -19.86 12.12 -6.49
CA ASP A 385 -18.52 12.26 -5.90
C ASP A 385 -17.45 12.43 -6.98
N ARG A 386 -17.54 11.71 -8.11
CA ARG A 386 -16.63 11.91 -9.25
C ARG A 386 -16.78 13.29 -9.88
N GLN A 387 -18.01 13.81 -9.97
CA GLN A 387 -18.23 15.17 -10.45
C GLN A 387 -17.65 16.21 -9.48
N ALA A 388 -17.85 16.01 -8.17
CA ALA A 388 -17.30 16.87 -7.13
C ALA A 388 -15.76 16.82 -7.12
N LEU A 389 -15.18 15.63 -7.28
CA LEU A 389 -13.74 15.42 -7.43
C LEU A 389 -13.24 16.13 -8.68
N GLN A 390 -13.89 15.97 -9.84
CA GLN A 390 -13.49 16.66 -11.06
C GLN A 390 -13.48 18.20 -10.88
N HIS A 391 -14.49 18.74 -10.18
CA HIS A 391 -14.53 20.16 -9.85
C HIS A 391 -13.39 20.57 -8.90
N LEU A 392 -13.07 19.75 -7.90
CA LEU A 392 -11.93 19.97 -6.99
C LEU A 392 -10.60 19.93 -7.75
N LEU A 393 -10.44 18.96 -8.64
CA LEU A 393 -9.24 18.75 -9.44
C LEU A 393 -8.95 19.94 -10.34
N VAL A 394 -9.96 20.38 -11.10
CA VAL A 394 -9.81 21.49 -12.05
C VAL A 394 -9.57 22.81 -11.34
N ASN A 395 -10.32 23.10 -10.27
CA ASN A 395 -10.34 24.44 -9.68
C ASN A 395 -9.32 24.64 -8.55
N ARG A 396 -8.89 23.58 -7.87
CA ARG A 396 -8.00 23.68 -6.71
C ARG A 396 -6.74 22.83 -6.81
N MET A 397 -6.82 21.61 -7.33
CA MET A 397 -5.66 20.69 -7.27
C MET A 397 -4.66 20.86 -8.39
N LYS A 398 -5.10 21.13 -9.63
CA LYS A 398 -4.21 21.22 -10.80
C LYS A 398 -3.00 22.15 -10.58
N PRO A 399 -3.13 23.35 -9.96
CA PRO A 399 -1.99 24.21 -9.66
C PRO A 399 -1.06 23.69 -8.56
N LEU A 400 -1.55 22.76 -7.72
CA LEU A 400 -0.84 22.22 -6.56
C LEU A 400 -0.10 20.91 -6.87
N MET A 401 -0.37 20.30 -8.03
CA MET A 401 0.27 19.07 -8.45
C MET A 401 1.75 19.34 -8.81
N PRO A 402 2.71 18.60 -8.21
CA PRO A 402 4.15 18.89 -8.33
C PRO A 402 4.72 18.81 -9.76
N TYR A 403 4.01 18.16 -10.68
CA TYR A 403 4.44 17.97 -12.08
C TYR A 403 3.46 18.53 -13.11
N ALA A 404 2.39 19.20 -12.67
CA ALA A 404 1.37 19.73 -13.57
C ALA A 404 1.82 21.04 -14.24
N PHE A 405 3.01 21.09 -14.84
CA PHE A 405 3.44 22.21 -15.70
C PHE A 405 4.67 21.90 -16.58
N ARG A 406 4.79 20.66 -17.12
CA ARG A 406 5.78 20.36 -18.19
C ARG A 406 5.16 19.91 -19.52
N GLY A 407 3.83 19.78 -19.59
CA GLY A 407 3.14 19.07 -20.67
C GLY A 407 2.56 19.89 -21.84
N GLU A 408 2.82 21.20 -21.96
CA GLU A 408 2.34 21.99 -23.10
C GLU A 408 3.45 22.64 -23.95
N GLN A 409 4.73 22.44 -23.64
CA GLN A 409 5.84 23.02 -24.42
C GLN A 409 6.77 22.03 -25.12
N THR A 410 6.57 20.71 -25.00
CA THR A 410 7.55 19.74 -25.54
C THR A 410 6.96 18.59 -26.37
N ILE A 411 5.67 18.56 -26.68
CA ILE A 411 5.11 17.69 -27.74
C ILE A 411 4.95 18.48 -29.04
N GLY A 412 5.97 19.26 -29.38
CA GLY A 412 5.96 20.18 -30.51
C GLY A 412 7.35 20.65 -30.92
N ALA A 413 8.38 19.81 -30.83
CA ALA A 413 9.64 19.95 -31.57
C ALA A 413 10.56 18.75 -31.30
N THR A 414 10.39 17.67 -32.08
CA THR A 414 11.35 17.05 -33.01
C THR A 414 11.04 15.58 -33.19
#